data_AF-A0A943FZN9-F1
#
_entry.id   AF-A0A943FZN9-F1
#
_cell.length_a   1.000
_cell.length_b   1.000
_cell.length_c   1.000
_cell.angle_alpha   90.00
_cell.angle_beta   90.00
_cell.angle_gamma   90.00
#
_symmetry.space_group_name_H-M   'P 1'
#
loop_
_entity.id
_entity.type
_entity.pdbx_description
1 polymer ?
#
loop_
_entity_poly.entity_id
_entity_poly.type
_entity_poly.pdbx_seq_one_letter_code
_entity_poly.pdbx_strand_id
1 'polypeptide(L)'
;MKISDIRASLQRLAERLDNQWAYARSDAEMDIAAGRAEYNDDGERLPTEPEISYYGMIAAFETLGGEWKRNADGRHWLCLGGIVASTQSK
;
A
#
# COMPACT_ATOMS: atom_id res chain seq x y z
N MET A 1 -4.69 -25.05 1.15
CA MET A 1 -3.44 -24.30 0.86
C MET A 1 -2.50 -24.47 2.04
N LYS A 2 -1.19 -24.67 1.84
CA LYS A 2 -0.27 -24.82 2.98
C LYS A 2 -0.01 -23.44 3.60
N ILE A 3 0.28 -23.40 4.90
CA ILE A 3 0.64 -22.15 5.61
C ILE A 3 1.84 -21.46 4.93
N SER A 4 2.80 -22.25 4.42
CA SER A 4 3.94 -21.75 3.63
C SER A 4 3.50 -20.98 2.38
N ASP A 5 2.48 -21.47 1.69
CA ASP A 5 1.98 -20.85 0.45
C ASP A 5 1.26 -19.54 0.76
N ILE A 6 0.48 -19.51 1.84
CA ILE A 6 -0.19 -18.29 2.33
C ILE A 6 0.87 -17.25 2.71
N ARG A 7 1.88 -17.63 3.50
CA ARG A 7 2.96 -16.73 3.91
C ARG A 7 3.72 -16.16 2.70
N ALA A 8 4.07 -16.99 1.72
CA ALA A 8 4.73 -16.55 0.50
C ALA A 8 3.86 -15.58 -0.32
N SER A 9 2.56 -15.82 -0.38
CA SER A 9 1.61 -14.89 -1.04
C SER A 9 1.47 -13.57 -0.29
N LEU A 10 1.42 -13.59 1.04
CA LEU A 10 1.41 -12.36 1.86
C LEU A 10 2.72 -11.58 1.70
N GLN A 11 3.87 -12.25 1.64
CA GLN A 11 5.15 -11.58 1.41
C GLN A 11 5.17 -10.88 0.05
N ARG A 12 4.74 -11.56 -1.02
CA ARG A 12 4.63 -10.95 -2.36
C ARG A 12 3.64 -9.78 -2.41
N LEU A 13 2.53 -9.88 -1.66
CA LEU A 13 1.58 -8.78 -1.56
C LEU A 13 2.20 -7.59 -0.83
N ALA A 14 2.94 -7.82 0.25
CA ALA A 14 3.68 -6.77 0.96
C ALA A 14 4.70 -6.08 0.04
N GLU A 15 5.49 -6.85 -0.72
CA GLU A 15 6.42 -6.29 -1.73
C GLU A 15 5.70 -5.44 -2.78
N ARG A 16 4.52 -5.88 -3.23
CA ARG A 16 3.72 -5.11 -4.20
C ARG A 16 3.19 -3.83 -3.58
N LEU A 17 2.72 -3.87 -2.34
CA LEU A 17 2.24 -2.68 -1.61
C LEU A 17 3.38 -1.68 -1.35
N ASP A 18 4.57 -2.16 -1.00
CA ASP A 18 5.77 -1.33 -0.84
C ASP A 18 6.09 -0.58 -2.14
N ASN A 19 6.10 -1.29 -3.28
CA ASN A 19 6.36 -0.70 -4.58
C ASN A 19 5.27 0.28 -5.02
N GLN A 20 3.99 -0.06 -4.80
CA GLN A 20 2.86 0.80 -5.16
C GLN A 20 2.84 2.07 -4.31
N TRP A 21 3.15 1.97 -3.02
CA TRP A 21 3.30 3.13 -2.16
C TRP A 21 4.43 4.06 -2.62
N ALA A 22 5.61 3.50 -2.93
CA ALA A 22 6.74 4.28 -3.41
C ALA A 22 6.42 5.00 -4.73
N TYR A 23 5.74 4.30 -5.65
CA TYR A 23 5.30 4.89 -6.91
C TYR A 23 4.27 6.01 -6.69
N ALA A 24 3.24 5.76 -5.88
CA ALA A 24 2.21 6.75 -5.59
C ALA A 24 2.76 8.02 -4.93
N ARG A 25 3.73 7.88 -4.03
CA ARG A 25 4.44 9.01 -3.44
C ARG A 25 5.22 9.82 -4.47
N SER A 26 6.02 9.15 -5.29
CA SER A 26 6.82 9.82 -6.31
C SER A 26 5.94 10.55 -7.33
N ASP A 27 4.83 9.94 -7.73
CA ASP A 27 3.89 10.49 -8.70
C ASP A 27 3.19 11.75 -8.15
N ALA A 28 2.66 11.66 -6.92
CA ALA A 28 2.04 12.81 -6.25
C ALA A 28 3.03 13.96 -6.04
N GLU A 29 4.28 13.67 -5.66
CA GLU A 29 5.33 14.70 -5.51
C GLU A 29 5.63 15.39 -6.84
N MET A 30 5.68 14.64 -7.96
CA MET A 30 5.89 15.21 -9.29
C MET A 30 4.72 16.08 -9.76
N ASP A 31 3.48 15.68 -9.49
CA ASP A 31 2.30 16.47 -9.84
C ASP A 31 2.21 17.77 -9.03
N ILE A 32 2.57 17.73 -7.75
CA ILE A 32 2.67 18.93 -6.92
C ILE A 32 3.76 19.86 -7.47
N ALA A 33 4.96 19.34 -7.72
CA ALA A 33 6.08 20.14 -8.21
C ALA A 33 5.81 20.78 -9.59
N ALA A 34 5.01 20.10 -10.42
CA ALA A 34 4.62 20.59 -11.74
C ALA A 34 3.37 21.49 -11.73
N GLY A 35 2.76 21.74 -10.57
CA GLY A 35 1.52 22.52 -10.45
C GLY A 35 0.31 21.85 -11.11
N ARG A 36 0.32 20.51 -11.24
CA ARG A 36 -0.78 19.70 -11.78
C ARG A 36 -1.67 19.08 -10.71
N ALA A 37 -1.27 19.15 -9.44
CA ALA A 37 -2.07 18.65 -8.34
C ALA A 37 -3.45 19.33 -8.30
N GLU A 38 -4.50 18.53 -8.23
CA GLU A 38 -5.88 19.00 -8.10
C GLU A 38 -6.25 19.13 -6.61
N TYR A 39 -7.14 20.07 -6.31
CA TYR A 39 -7.59 20.35 -4.94
C TYR A 39 -9.12 20.47 -4.93
N ASN A 40 -9.75 20.03 -3.83
CA ASN A 40 -11.18 20.22 -3.61
C ASN A 40 -11.48 21.65 -3.11
N ASP A 41 -12.76 21.95 -2.90
CA ASP A 41 -13.22 23.27 -2.44
C ASP A 41 -12.70 23.65 -1.04
N ASP A 42 -12.31 22.67 -0.22
CA ASP A 42 -11.70 22.86 1.10
C ASP A 42 -10.18 23.10 1.02
N GLY A 43 -9.60 23.07 -0.18
CA GLY A 43 -8.16 23.22 -0.40
C GLY A 43 -7.34 21.96 -0.09
N GLU A 44 -7.99 20.81 0.10
CA GLU A 44 -7.32 19.52 0.25
C GLU A 44 -6.97 18.94 -1.11
N ARG A 45 -5.78 18.36 -1.22
CA ARG A 45 -5.32 17.75 -2.47
C ARG A 45 -6.13 16.47 -2.77
N LEU A 46 -6.67 16.38 -3.98
CA LEU A 46 -7.27 15.15 -4.47
C LEU A 46 -6.19 14.07 -4.70
N PRO A 47 -6.44 12.80 -4.33
CA PRO A 47 -5.47 11.73 -4.52
C PRO A 47 -5.23 11.46 -6.01
N THR A 48 -3.98 11.14 -6.39
CA THR A 48 -3.67 10.73 -7.75
C THR A 48 -4.16 9.31 -8.02
N GLU A 49 -4.27 8.91 -9.29
CA GLU A 49 -4.67 7.54 -9.67
C GLU A 49 -3.78 6.47 -8.98
N PRO A 50 -2.44 6.62 -8.92
CA PRO A 50 -1.58 5.71 -8.16
C PRO A 50 -1.93 5.62 -6.67
N GLU A 51 -2.27 6.72 -6.01
CA GLU A 51 -2.68 6.71 -4.60
C GLU A 51 -4.01 5.99 -4.42
N ILE A 52 -4.98 6.23 -5.31
CA ILE A 52 -6.27 5.54 -5.32
C ILE A 52 -6.06 4.02 -5.48
N SER A 53 -5.20 3.62 -6.42
CA SER A 53 -4.83 2.21 -6.63
C SER A 53 -4.23 1.57 -5.38
N TYR A 54 -3.27 2.26 -4.74
CA TYR A 54 -2.64 1.81 -3.50
C TYR A 54 -3.67 1.61 -2.37
N TYR A 55 -4.54 2.60 -2.12
CA TYR A 55 -5.59 2.49 -1.10
C TYR A 55 -6.62 1.41 -1.45
N GLY A 56 -6.94 1.22 -2.72
CA GLY A 56 -7.81 0.14 -3.19
C GLY A 56 -7.24 -1.25 -2.90
N MET A 57 -5.94 -1.46 -3.07
CA MET A 57 -5.28 -2.72 -2.74
C MET A 57 -5.34 -3.03 -1.23
N ILE A 58 -5.14 -2.01 -0.40
CA ILE A 58 -5.26 -2.13 1.06
C ILE A 58 -6.69 -2.49 1.45
N ALA A 59 -7.68 -1.74 0.95
CA ALA A 59 -9.10 -1.98 1.25
C ALA A 59 -9.55 -3.37 0.80
N ALA A 60 -9.05 -3.85 -0.34
CA ALA A 60 -9.30 -5.21 -0.81
C ALA A 60 -8.72 -6.26 0.14
N PHE A 61 -7.51 -6.03 0.68
CA PHE A 61 -6.92 -6.93 1.67
C PHE A 61 -7.69 -6.93 2.99
N GLU A 62 -8.11 -5.77 3.48
CA GLU A 62 -8.96 -5.64 4.67
C GLU A 62 -10.32 -6.34 4.51
N THR A 63 -10.93 -6.26 3.32
CA THR A 63 -12.18 -6.95 2.99
C THR A 63 -12.05 -8.48 3.09
N LEU A 64 -10.85 -9.02 2.88
CA LEU A 64 -10.54 -10.44 3.08
C LEU A 64 -10.32 -10.80 4.56
N GLY A 65 -10.48 -9.86 5.49
CA GLY A 65 -10.14 -10.02 6.91
C GLY A 65 -8.65 -9.87 7.19
N GLY A 66 -7.91 -9.23 6.28
CA GLY A 66 -6.49 -8.96 6.44
C GLY A 66 -6.25 -7.75 7.35
N GLU A 67 -5.27 -7.87 8.24
CA GLU A 67 -4.77 -6.77 9.06
C GLU A 67 -3.41 -6.33 8.56
N TRP A 68 -3.13 -5.03 8.57
CA TRP A 68 -1.87 -4.51 8.07
C TRP A 68 -1.31 -3.36 8.91
N LYS A 69 0.00 -3.15 8.78
CA LYS A 69 0.71 -1.96 9.27
C LYS A 69 1.74 -1.53 8.25
N ARG A 70 2.00 -0.22 8.17
CA ARG A 70 3.08 0.36 7.35
C ARG A 70 4.02 1.17 8.23
N ASN A 71 5.32 1.04 8.02
CA ASN A 71 6.29 1.90 8.70
C ASN A 71 6.52 3.23 7.94
N ALA A 72 7.34 4.13 8.49
CA ALA A 72 7.64 5.41 7.86
C ALA A 72 8.33 5.27 6.49
N ASP A 73 9.12 4.20 6.31
CA ASP A 73 9.80 3.90 5.03
C ASP A 73 8.86 3.28 3.97
N GLY A 74 7.58 3.10 4.29
CA GLY A 74 6.61 2.54 3.36
C GLY A 74 6.53 1.02 3.32
N ARG A 75 7.24 0.31 4.21
CA ARG A 75 7.24 -1.16 4.28
C ARG A 75 6.01 -1.70 4.99
N HIS A 76 5.40 -2.73 4.42
CA HIS A 76 4.17 -3.34 4.90
C HIS A 76 4.40 -4.63 5.70
N TRP A 77 3.62 -4.74 6.77
CA TRP A 77 3.40 -5.95 7.56
C TRP A 77 1.95 -6.37 7.33
N LEU A 78 1.74 -7.61 6.88
CA LEU A 78 0.42 -8.15 6.59
C LEU A 78 0.15 -9.38 7.46
N CYS A 79 -1.08 -9.49 7.96
CA CYS A 79 -1.58 -10.63 8.72
C CYS A 79 -2.90 -11.10 8.11
N LEU A 80 -3.04 -12.40 7.88
CA LEU A 80 -4.31 -13.01 7.46
C LEU A 80 -4.51 -14.32 8.21
N GLY A 81 -5.59 -14.41 9.00
CA GLY A 81 -5.89 -15.61 9.80
C GLY A 81 -4.74 -15.99 10.76
N GLY A 82 -4.03 -15.01 11.33
CA GLY A 82 -2.88 -15.22 12.21
C GLY A 82 -1.56 -15.53 11.51
N ILE A 83 -1.54 -15.61 10.17
CA ILE A 83 -0.30 -15.80 9.40
C ILE A 83 0.25 -14.42 9.06
N VAL A 84 1.46 -14.13 9.54
CA VAL A 84 2.13 -12.83 9.34
C VAL A 84 3.23 -12.95 8.28
N ALA A 85 3.36 -11.94 7.44
CA ALA A 85 4.49 -11.73 6.55
C ALA A 85 4.84 -10.23 6.45
N SER A 86 6.11 -9.93 6.18
CA SER A 86 6.58 -8.58 5.86
C SER A 86 7.75 -8.66 4.90
N THR A 87 8.15 -7.52 4.34
CA THR A 87 9.36 -7.40 3.51
C THR A 87 10.65 -7.27 4.33
N GLN A 88 10.58 -7.24 5.67
CA GLN A 88 11.76 -7.36 6.50
C GLN A 88 12.27 -8.80 6.50
N SER A 89 13.52 -9.01 6.09
CA SER A 89 14.31 -10.10 6.66
C SER A 89 14.43 -9.86 8.16
N LYS A 90 14.28 -10.94 8.95
CA LYS A 90 14.55 -10.96 10.38
C LYS A 90 15.92 -10.38 10.72
#